data_AF-Q87IX5-F1
#
_entry.id   AF-Q87IX5-F1
#
_cell.length_a   1.000
_cell.length_b   1.000
_cell.length_c   1.000
_cell.angle_alpha   90.00
_cell.angle_beta   90.00
_cell.angle_gamma   90.00
#
_symmetry.space_group_name_H-M   'P 1'
#
loop_
_entity.id
_entity.type
_entity.pdbx_description
1 polymer ?
#
loop_
_entity_poly.entity_id
_entity_poly.type
_entity_poly.pdbx_seq_one_letter_code
_entity_poly.pdbx_strand_id
1 'polypeptide(L)'
;MNSNSIKIATIALLVGGALGFGVNQYLSGANHDMSGTGGSAASSSNEPLYWVAPMDPNYKRDKPGKSPMGMDLIPVYAEDLAGEQDKPGTVKIDPSVENNLGVKTAQVSLEQLSPRIETVGYIAFDESHLWQTNVRVAGWVEKLYINAVGEKVNKGDVLFTLYSPELVKAQEELLNAYRTGRSGLVKGATERLVTLGVDRSQIRAITQRGKASQTIEIKAPEDGVIASLNVREGGYLSPAQAVISAGPLENVWVDAEVFERQAHWMKAGSDATMTLDAIPGKEWQGSVDYVYPILDPKTRTLRVRLKFSNPNGELKPNMFANIALQPVSDNAVLTIPKSSVIRSGGMTRVVLSEGDGKYRSTRIEVGREADDKIEVLQGLTQDDRIVTSAHFMLDSESSQTADLSRISSPTEATAQTAWTKGEITDVMKGHRMLTINHQPVPEWDWPGMVMNFTLADGVDMGSLQKGQAIEFEIQKAASGQYEIVDYKADDTVLATDVWVTGDISMLMADFGMITLNHLPVSEWNWDAGEMNFSVGDEVDLSGFKEGQKVRFLVEKQGSDYVLKQIEAIEG
;
A
#
# COMPACT_ATOMS: atom_id res chain seq x y z
N MET A 1 19.32 67.77 -1.53
CA MET A 1 19.41 67.17 -2.88
C MET A 1 20.15 68.15 -3.77
N ASN A 2 21.27 67.74 -4.37
CA ASN A 2 22.13 68.61 -5.17
C ASN A 2 21.42 69.10 -6.44
N SER A 3 21.57 70.38 -6.78
CA SER A 3 20.98 71.00 -7.98
C SER A 3 21.39 70.32 -9.28
N ASN A 4 22.51 69.59 -9.29
CA ASN A 4 22.97 68.82 -10.44
C ASN A 4 22.17 67.54 -10.67
N SER A 5 21.63 66.93 -9.60
CA SER A 5 20.83 65.70 -9.71
C SER A 5 19.47 65.97 -10.38
N ILE A 6 18.88 67.14 -10.11
CA ILE A 6 17.60 67.56 -10.71
C ILE A 6 17.76 67.91 -12.19
N LYS A 7 18.91 68.50 -12.57
CA LYS A 7 19.23 68.80 -13.98
C LYS A 7 19.45 67.54 -14.81
N ILE A 8 20.09 66.52 -14.24
CA ILE A 8 20.32 65.24 -14.94
C ILE A 8 19.00 64.48 -15.12
N ALA A 9 18.13 64.47 -14.10
CA ALA A 9 16.82 63.82 -14.18
C ALA A 9 15.88 64.48 -15.20
N THR A 10 15.90 65.82 -15.31
CA THR A 10 15.08 66.56 -16.29
C THR A 10 15.56 66.40 -17.72
N ILE A 11 16.87 66.29 -17.95
CA ILE A 11 17.42 66.00 -19.29
C ILE A 11 17.10 64.57 -19.71
N ALA A 12 17.21 63.58 -18.81
CA ALA A 12 16.87 62.20 -19.11
C ALA A 12 15.39 62.01 -19.49
N LEU A 13 14.49 62.75 -18.83
CA LEU A 13 13.05 62.68 -19.09
C LEU A 13 12.66 63.35 -20.42
N LEU A 14 13.34 64.44 -20.79
CA LEU A 14 13.16 65.10 -22.09
C LEU A 14 13.70 64.26 -23.25
N VAL A 15 14.83 63.57 -23.08
CA VAL A 15 15.40 62.67 -24.11
C VAL A 15 14.53 61.41 -24.27
N GLY A 16 14.02 60.84 -23.17
CA GLY A 16 13.08 59.71 -23.22
C GLY A 16 11.75 60.05 -23.89
N GLY A 17 11.21 61.25 -23.64
CA GLY A 17 9.99 61.73 -24.29
C GLY A 17 10.17 62.01 -25.79
N ALA A 18 11.31 62.55 -26.20
CA ALA A 18 11.61 62.82 -27.61
C ALA A 18 11.82 61.54 -28.43
N LEU A 19 12.46 60.51 -27.85
CA LEU A 19 12.64 59.20 -28.50
C LEU A 19 11.32 58.42 -28.58
N GLY A 20 10.47 58.48 -27.56
CA GLY A 20 9.15 57.84 -27.56
C GLY A 20 8.18 58.43 -28.59
N PHE A 21 8.21 59.76 -28.80
CA PHE A 21 7.33 60.42 -29.76
C PHE A 21 7.80 60.23 -31.22
N GLY A 22 9.12 60.17 -31.47
CA GLY A 22 9.70 59.94 -32.80
C GLY A 22 9.46 58.54 -33.35
N VAL A 23 9.44 57.50 -32.50
CA VAL A 23 9.20 56.11 -32.93
C VAL A 23 7.73 55.87 -33.26
N ASN A 24 6.79 56.49 -32.55
CA ASN A 24 5.36 56.35 -32.82
C ASN A 24 4.92 57.03 -34.13
N GLN A 25 5.62 58.12 -34.52
CA GLN A 25 5.30 58.86 -35.75
C GLN A 25 5.93 58.24 -37.02
N TYR A 26 6.96 57.38 -36.88
CA TYR A 26 7.56 56.65 -38.01
C TYR A 26 6.85 55.32 -38.31
N LEU A 27 6.08 54.78 -37.35
CA LEU A 27 5.38 53.48 -37.48
C LEU A 27 3.91 53.57 -37.92
N SER A 28 3.34 54.78 -38.07
CA SER A 28 1.93 54.98 -38.40
C SER A 28 1.68 55.60 -39.79
N GLY A 29 2.65 55.54 -40.70
CA GLY A 29 2.55 56.18 -42.02
C GLY A 29 3.08 55.34 -43.18
N ALA A 30 2.43 54.20 -43.48
CA ALA A 30 2.58 53.53 -44.78
C ALA A 30 1.42 52.56 -45.04
N ASN A 31 0.30 53.10 -45.54
CA ASN A 31 -0.59 52.35 -46.43
C ASN A 31 0.07 52.39 -47.83
N HIS A 32 0.43 51.24 -48.41
CA HIS A 32 0.32 50.99 -49.85
C HIS A 32 0.61 49.53 -50.22
N ASP A 33 -0.35 48.96 -50.96
CA ASP A 33 -0.28 47.97 -52.03
C ASP A 33 0.63 46.74 -51.93
N MET A 34 -0.05 45.59 -51.92
CA MET A 34 0.46 44.28 -52.28
C MET A 34 0.75 44.19 -53.79
N SER A 35 2.00 43.88 -54.16
CA SER A 35 2.33 43.10 -55.36
C SER A 35 3.67 42.39 -55.15
N GLY A 36 3.74 41.13 -55.60
CA GLY A 36 4.57 40.09 -54.95
C GLY A 36 6.00 39.86 -55.45
N THR A 37 6.44 38.62 -55.20
CA THR A 37 7.77 37.98 -55.35
C THR A 37 8.75 38.27 -54.20
N GLY A 38 9.42 37.30 -53.56
CA GLY A 38 9.43 35.84 -53.67
C GLY A 38 10.47 35.34 -52.65
N GLY A 39 10.06 34.49 -51.71
CA GLY A 39 10.94 33.94 -50.68
C GLY A 39 10.36 32.63 -50.15
N SER A 40 10.91 31.51 -50.60
CA SER A 40 10.49 30.15 -50.32
C SER A 40 10.43 29.85 -48.82
N ALA A 41 9.20 29.68 -48.32
CA ALA A 41 8.89 28.81 -47.20
C ALA A 41 8.01 27.68 -47.76
N ALA A 42 8.40 26.44 -47.52
CA ALA A 42 7.65 25.27 -47.97
C ALA A 42 6.23 25.32 -47.38
N SER A 43 5.26 25.55 -48.26
CA SER A 43 3.85 25.40 -47.96
C SER A 43 3.55 23.93 -47.75
N SER A 44 3.34 23.50 -46.50
CA SER A 44 2.45 22.37 -46.26
C SER A 44 1.07 22.81 -46.75
N SER A 45 0.59 22.17 -47.80
CA SER A 45 -0.72 22.42 -48.38
C SER A 45 -1.79 22.26 -47.29
N ASN A 46 -2.39 23.37 -46.86
CA ASN A 46 -3.56 23.40 -45.99
C ASN A 46 -4.83 23.05 -46.80
N GLU A 47 -4.75 21.98 -47.60
CA GLU A 47 -5.84 21.48 -48.41
C GLU A 47 -6.54 20.36 -47.62
N PRO A 48 -7.87 20.44 -47.40
CA PRO A 48 -8.60 19.41 -46.70
C PRO A 48 -8.57 18.10 -47.48
N LEU A 49 -8.18 17.02 -46.82
CA LEU A 49 -7.94 15.71 -47.41
C LEU A 49 -9.23 15.08 -47.96
N TYR A 50 -10.33 15.24 -47.22
CA TYR A 50 -11.70 14.91 -47.65
C TYR A 50 -12.72 15.63 -46.74
N TRP A 51 -13.98 15.58 -47.12
CA TRP A 51 -15.12 16.21 -46.44
C TRP A 51 -16.10 15.13 -45.95
N VAL A 52 -16.55 15.22 -44.70
CA VAL A 52 -17.48 14.25 -44.09
C VAL A 52 -18.80 14.86 -43.67
N ALA A 53 -19.86 14.05 -43.62
CA ALA A 53 -21.12 14.47 -43.03
C ALA A 53 -21.02 14.50 -41.49
N PRO A 54 -21.53 15.55 -40.81
CA PRO A 54 -21.44 15.68 -39.35
C PRO A 54 -22.05 14.52 -38.53
N MET A 55 -22.94 13.73 -39.14
CA MET A 55 -23.71 12.66 -38.50
C MET A 55 -23.51 11.29 -39.17
N ASP A 56 -22.67 11.18 -40.20
CA ASP A 56 -22.34 9.92 -40.87
C ASP A 56 -20.86 9.92 -41.30
N PRO A 57 -19.96 9.35 -40.49
CA PRO A 57 -18.52 9.28 -40.77
C PRO A 57 -18.16 8.49 -42.03
N ASN A 58 -19.07 7.63 -42.52
CA ASN A 58 -18.84 6.82 -43.72
C ASN A 58 -19.16 7.60 -45.01
N TYR A 59 -19.85 8.74 -44.91
CA TYR A 59 -20.14 9.59 -46.06
C TYR A 59 -18.98 10.57 -46.32
N LYS A 60 -18.04 10.14 -47.19
CA LYS A 60 -16.86 10.91 -47.59
C LYS A 60 -16.99 11.51 -48.99
N ARG A 61 -16.51 12.75 -49.18
CA ARG A 61 -16.52 13.49 -50.44
C ARG A 61 -15.21 14.26 -50.60
N ASP A 62 -14.68 14.34 -51.82
CA ASP A 62 -13.42 15.05 -52.08
C ASP A 62 -13.61 16.59 -52.19
N LYS A 63 -14.85 17.09 -52.10
CA LYS A 63 -15.19 18.51 -52.31
C LYS A 63 -16.22 18.99 -51.28
N PRO A 64 -16.22 20.30 -50.96
CA PRO A 64 -17.28 20.92 -50.17
C PRO A 64 -18.65 20.70 -50.82
N GLY A 65 -19.66 20.51 -49.98
CA GLY A 65 -21.02 20.24 -50.43
C GLY A 65 -21.97 19.99 -49.26
N LYS A 66 -23.19 19.53 -49.59
CA LYS A 66 -24.19 19.14 -48.61
C LYS A 66 -24.30 17.63 -48.52
N SER A 67 -24.52 17.12 -47.31
CA SER A 67 -24.84 15.72 -47.06
C SER A 67 -26.21 15.36 -47.65
N PRO A 68 -26.57 14.06 -47.77
CA PRO A 68 -27.91 13.63 -48.17
C PRO A 68 -29.04 14.17 -47.27
N MET A 69 -28.70 14.62 -46.05
CA MET A 69 -29.59 15.27 -45.09
C MET A 69 -29.55 16.82 -45.14
N GLY A 70 -28.85 17.41 -46.11
CA GLY A 70 -28.87 18.85 -46.38
C GLY A 70 -27.95 19.73 -45.51
N MET A 71 -27.15 19.11 -44.63
CA MET A 71 -26.16 19.80 -43.78
C MET A 71 -24.83 19.95 -44.52
N ASP A 72 -24.11 21.03 -44.25
CA ASP A 72 -22.81 21.28 -44.89
C ASP A 72 -21.78 20.25 -44.41
N LEU A 73 -20.97 19.75 -45.35
CA LEU A 73 -19.89 18.82 -45.04
C LEU A 73 -18.77 19.55 -44.31
N ILE A 74 -18.05 18.83 -43.44
CA ILE A 74 -16.95 19.37 -42.64
C ILE A 74 -15.62 18.92 -43.26
N PRO A 75 -14.65 19.84 -43.50
CA PRO A 75 -13.33 19.49 -44.01
C PRO A 75 -12.50 18.76 -42.94
N VAL A 76 -11.82 17.69 -43.33
CA VAL A 76 -10.86 16.95 -42.49
C VAL A 76 -9.46 17.21 -43.02
N TYR A 77 -8.55 17.69 -42.17
CA TYR A 77 -7.17 18.00 -42.56
C TYR A 77 -6.23 16.85 -42.21
N ALA A 78 -5.08 16.77 -42.90
CA ALA A 78 -4.05 15.77 -42.59
C ALA A 78 -3.51 15.89 -41.14
N GLU A 79 -3.61 17.08 -40.56
CA GLU A 79 -3.22 17.40 -39.18
C GLU A 79 -4.16 16.78 -38.14
N ASP A 80 -5.45 16.64 -38.48
CA ASP A 80 -6.46 16.01 -37.62
C ASP A 80 -6.24 14.48 -37.52
N LEU A 81 -5.61 13.89 -38.54
CA LEU A 81 -5.17 12.49 -38.55
C LEU A 81 -3.80 12.30 -37.87
N ALA A 82 -2.99 13.36 -37.77
CA ALA A 82 -1.68 13.30 -37.09
C ALA A 82 -1.79 13.18 -35.55
N GLY A 83 -3.01 13.26 -34.99
CA GLY A 83 -3.31 12.92 -33.60
C GLY A 83 -3.16 11.43 -33.25
N GLU A 84 -2.87 10.56 -34.22
CA GLU A 84 -2.66 9.11 -34.00
C GLU A 84 -1.41 8.76 -33.16
N GLN A 85 -0.55 9.73 -32.81
CA GLN A 85 0.59 9.50 -31.92
C GLN A 85 0.37 9.96 -30.47
N ASP A 86 -0.71 10.69 -30.18
CA ASP A 86 -0.98 11.13 -28.82
C ASP A 86 -1.59 10.00 -28.00
N LYS A 87 -1.17 9.88 -26.73
CA LYS A 87 -1.70 8.83 -25.85
C LYS A 87 -3.23 8.98 -25.72
N PRO A 88 -4.01 7.89 -25.69
CA PRO A 88 -5.44 7.96 -25.49
C PRO A 88 -5.83 8.82 -24.28
N GLY A 89 -6.80 9.71 -24.47
CA GLY A 89 -7.26 10.65 -23.43
C GLY A 89 -6.47 11.97 -23.34
N THR A 90 -5.57 12.26 -24.27
CA THR A 90 -4.90 13.57 -24.35
C THR A 90 -5.81 14.62 -24.99
N VAL A 91 -5.97 15.77 -24.35
CA VAL A 91 -6.76 16.92 -24.83
C VAL A 91 -5.82 18.06 -25.15
N LYS A 92 -5.98 18.65 -26.33
CA LYS A 92 -5.27 19.85 -26.75
C LYS A 92 -6.17 21.08 -26.58
N ILE A 93 -5.69 22.10 -25.88
CA ILE A 93 -6.42 23.33 -25.60
C ILE A 93 -5.70 24.51 -26.23
N ASP A 94 -6.47 25.43 -26.82
CA ASP A 94 -5.93 26.67 -27.37
C ASP A 94 -5.34 27.56 -26.26
N PRO A 95 -4.16 28.19 -26.46
CA PRO A 95 -3.52 29.04 -25.45
C PRO A 95 -4.40 30.17 -24.90
N SER A 96 -5.33 30.71 -25.72
CA SER A 96 -6.27 31.74 -25.27
C SER A 96 -7.27 31.19 -24.25
N VAL A 97 -7.74 29.95 -24.44
CA VAL A 97 -8.66 29.26 -23.53
C VAL A 97 -7.92 28.87 -22.25
N GLU A 98 -6.70 28.35 -22.36
CA GLU A 98 -5.84 28.04 -21.21
C GLU A 98 -5.62 29.26 -20.30
N ASN A 99 -5.30 30.41 -20.90
CA ASN A 99 -5.11 31.65 -20.16
C ASN A 99 -6.41 32.18 -19.54
N ASN A 100 -7.53 32.14 -20.26
CA ASN A 100 -8.84 32.56 -19.74
C ASN A 100 -9.31 31.66 -18.58
N LEU A 101 -8.98 30.37 -18.64
CA LEU A 101 -9.29 29.39 -17.60
C LEU A 101 -8.37 29.51 -16.38
N GLY A 102 -7.25 30.24 -16.50
CA GLY A 102 -6.31 30.48 -15.42
C GLY A 102 -5.61 29.19 -14.96
N VAL A 103 -5.25 28.33 -15.91
CA VAL A 103 -4.56 27.07 -15.65
C VAL A 103 -3.20 27.34 -15.02
N LYS A 104 -2.96 26.75 -13.84
CA LYS A 104 -1.69 26.78 -13.13
C LYS A 104 -1.17 25.36 -13.06
N THR A 105 0.13 25.24 -13.24
CA THR A 105 0.83 23.96 -13.15
C THR A 105 1.87 24.01 -12.04
N ALA A 106 2.13 22.87 -11.43
CA ALA A 106 3.23 22.66 -10.51
C ALA A 106 4.03 21.43 -10.95
N GLN A 107 5.31 21.41 -10.62
CA GLN A 107 6.17 20.25 -10.90
C GLN A 107 6.03 19.25 -9.76
N VAL A 108 6.09 17.96 -10.07
CA VAL A 108 6.22 16.90 -9.06
C VAL A 108 7.60 17.02 -8.42
N SER A 109 7.67 17.16 -7.10
CA SER A 109 8.95 17.34 -6.40
C SER A 109 9.26 16.16 -5.49
N LEU A 110 10.54 15.77 -5.44
CA LEU A 110 11.04 14.78 -4.49
C LEU A 110 11.46 15.50 -3.21
N GLU A 111 10.68 15.36 -2.15
CA GLU A 111 10.89 16.10 -0.90
C GLU A 111 10.64 15.22 0.33
N GLN A 112 11.26 15.57 1.46
CA GLN A 112 10.96 14.93 2.74
C GLN A 112 9.61 15.43 3.25
N LEU A 113 8.64 14.52 3.33
CA LEU A 113 7.30 14.82 3.82
C LEU A 113 7.28 14.72 5.35
N SER A 114 7.22 15.85 6.05
CA SER A 114 7.11 15.92 7.52
C SER A 114 6.08 16.97 7.94
N PRO A 115 4.89 16.57 8.43
CA PRO A 115 3.85 17.51 8.84
C PRO A 115 4.19 18.17 10.18
N ARG A 116 3.75 19.40 10.38
CA ARG A 116 3.68 19.98 11.73
C ARG A 116 2.38 19.53 12.40
N ILE A 117 2.48 18.71 13.44
CA ILE A 117 1.30 18.24 14.18
C ILE A 117 1.13 19.11 15.42
N GLU A 118 0.08 19.94 15.42
CA GLU A 118 -0.31 20.71 16.59
C GLU A 118 -1.33 19.94 17.41
N THR A 119 -1.04 19.80 18.71
CA THR A 119 -1.92 19.13 19.64
C THR A 119 -1.82 19.74 21.04
N VAL A 120 -2.67 19.26 21.94
CA VAL A 120 -2.64 19.56 23.35
C VAL A 120 -2.03 18.39 24.12
N GLY A 121 -1.43 18.71 25.25
CA GLY A 121 -1.02 17.72 26.23
C GLY A 121 -1.21 18.22 27.65
N TYR A 122 -1.05 17.30 28.59
CA TYR A 122 -1.11 17.58 30.01
C TYR A 122 0.22 17.27 30.68
N ILE A 123 0.64 18.18 31.55
CA ILE A 123 1.85 18.00 32.34
C ILE A 123 1.55 17.01 33.47
N ALA A 124 2.40 16.01 33.63
CA ALA A 124 2.29 14.97 34.65
C ALA A 124 3.61 14.84 35.42
N PHE A 125 3.55 14.18 36.58
CA PHE A 125 4.75 13.74 37.26
C PHE A 125 5.49 12.70 36.40
N ASP A 126 6.82 12.66 36.52
CA ASP A 126 7.59 11.54 36.02
C ASP A 126 7.28 10.31 36.90
N GLU A 127 6.34 9.47 36.45
CA GLU A 127 5.87 8.32 37.23
C GLU A 127 6.98 7.31 37.51
N SER A 128 8.05 7.29 36.70
CA SER A 128 9.19 6.39 36.93
C SER A 128 10.05 6.78 38.14
N HIS A 129 9.91 8.02 38.63
CA HIS A 129 10.60 8.53 39.81
C HIS A 129 9.64 8.81 40.99
N LEU A 130 8.36 8.45 40.86
CA LEU A 130 7.45 8.49 41.99
C LEU A 130 7.79 7.39 42.98
N TRP A 131 7.93 7.77 44.24
CA TRP A 131 8.00 6.85 45.37
C TRP A 131 6.68 6.87 46.14
N GLN A 132 6.35 5.74 46.76
CA GLN A 132 5.14 5.59 47.53
C GLN A 132 5.46 5.11 48.94
N THR A 133 4.81 5.70 49.93
CA THR A 133 4.90 5.28 51.33
C THR A 133 3.67 4.46 51.72
N ASN A 134 3.91 3.22 52.14
CA ASN A 134 2.91 2.31 52.69
C ASN A 134 3.30 1.94 54.12
N VAL A 135 2.30 1.66 54.97
CA VAL A 135 2.55 1.10 56.30
C VAL A 135 2.72 -0.42 56.20
N ARG A 136 3.57 -1.02 57.04
CA ARG A 136 3.75 -2.49 57.08
C ARG A 136 2.84 -3.19 58.09
N VAL A 137 2.24 -2.41 58.98
CA VAL A 137 1.31 -2.86 60.01
C VAL A 137 0.05 -2.00 59.95
N ALA A 138 -1.05 -2.54 60.42
CA ALA A 138 -2.27 -1.76 60.58
C ALA A 138 -2.19 -0.87 61.83
N GLY A 139 -2.79 0.32 61.77
CA GLY A 139 -2.73 1.28 62.85
C GLY A 139 -3.51 2.56 62.58
N TRP A 140 -3.44 3.50 63.51
CA TRP A 140 -4.09 4.81 63.44
C TRP A 140 -3.07 5.91 63.32
N VAL A 141 -3.33 6.87 62.44
CA VAL A 141 -2.50 8.07 62.33
C VAL A 141 -2.82 8.98 63.51
N GLU A 142 -1.84 9.21 64.37
CA GLU A 142 -2.02 10.16 65.48
C GLU A 142 -1.79 11.60 65.03
N LYS A 143 -0.79 11.83 64.19
CA LYS A 143 -0.41 13.16 63.73
C LYS A 143 0.14 13.11 62.31
N LEU A 144 -0.30 14.03 61.47
CA LEU A 144 0.11 14.18 60.08
C LEU A 144 0.90 15.50 60.00
N TYR A 145 2.14 15.44 59.55
CA TYR A 145 3.01 16.61 59.45
C TYR A 145 2.92 17.31 58.10
N ILE A 146 2.24 16.68 57.13
CA ILE A 146 2.00 17.20 55.78
C ILE A 146 0.59 17.78 55.71
N ASN A 147 0.47 18.98 55.18
CA ASN A 147 -0.80 19.70 55.18
C ASN A 147 -1.58 19.51 53.88
N ALA A 148 -0.89 19.37 52.74
CA ALA A 148 -1.53 19.34 51.43
C ALA A 148 -0.73 18.60 50.36
N VAL A 149 -1.43 18.23 49.28
CA VAL A 149 -0.81 17.83 48.01
C VAL A 149 -0.05 19.03 47.43
N GLY A 150 1.13 18.79 46.86
CA GLY A 150 2.03 19.83 46.34
C GLY A 150 3.07 20.34 47.34
N GLU A 151 3.04 19.89 48.60
CA GLU A 151 4.07 20.23 49.58
C GLU A 151 5.40 19.55 49.24
N LYS A 152 6.52 20.26 49.41
CA LYS A 152 7.87 19.71 49.19
C LYS A 152 8.36 19.05 50.48
N VAL A 153 8.87 17.84 50.35
CA VAL A 153 9.47 17.06 51.45
C VAL A 153 10.89 16.66 51.08
N ASN A 154 11.76 16.60 52.09
CA ASN A 154 13.11 16.09 51.95
C ASN A 154 13.21 14.69 52.56
N LYS A 155 14.19 13.93 52.11
CA LYS A 155 14.50 12.60 52.60
C LYS A 155 14.72 12.62 54.11
N GLY A 156 13.96 11.77 54.81
CA GLY A 156 14.00 11.65 56.27
C GLY A 156 13.05 12.58 57.01
N ASP A 157 12.37 13.51 56.34
CA ASP A 157 11.31 14.31 56.96
C ASP A 157 10.19 13.39 57.47
N VAL A 158 9.66 13.69 58.65
CA VAL A 158 8.55 12.93 59.24
C VAL A 158 7.28 13.28 58.49
N LEU A 159 6.66 12.28 57.86
CA LEU A 159 5.41 12.43 57.11
C LEU A 159 4.21 12.37 58.08
N PHE A 160 4.18 11.34 58.92
CA PHE A 160 3.15 11.14 59.95
C PHE A 160 3.64 10.20 61.05
N THR A 161 2.94 10.21 62.19
CA THR A 161 3.15 9.24 63.27
C THR A 161 2.03 8.22 63.31
N LEU A 162 2.39 6.95 63.40
CA LEU A 162 1.47 5.81 63.42
C LEU A 162 1.46 5.17 64.80
N TYR A 163 0.28 5.02 65.39
CA TYR A 163 0.02 4.14 66.52
C TYR A 163 -0.40 2.75 66.00
N SER A 164 0.32 1.70 66.41
CA SER A 164 -0.05 0.33 66.10
C SER A 164 0.17 -0.57 67.33
N PRO A 165 -0.87 -1.27 67.80
CA PRO A 165 -0.74 -2.22 68.91
C PRO A 165 0.32 -3.30 68.64
N GLU A 166 0.48 -3.71 67.37
CA GLU A 166 1.48 -4.70 66.98
C GLU A 166 2.91 -4.16 67.15
N LEU A 167 3.15 -2.90 66.78
CA LEU A 167 4.45 -2.25 66.98
C LEU A 167 4.76 -2.08 68.46
N VAL A 168 3.78 -1.69 69.29
CA VAL A 168 3.98 -1.57 70.74
C VAL A 168 4.36 -2.93 71.34
N LYS A 169 3.65 -4.00 70.97
CA LYS A 169 3.96 -5.37 71.41
C LYS A 169 5.37 -5.81 70.98
N ALA A 170 5.75 -5.57 69.73
CA ALA A 170 7.07 -5.91 69.23
C ALA A 170 8.20 -5.12 69.93
N GLN A 171 7.94 -3.87 70.32
CA GLN A 171 8.87 -3.07 71.11
C GLN A 171 9.06 -3.62 72.53
N GLU A 172 7.97 -3.99 73.22
CA GLU A 172 8.06 -4.60 74.55
C GLU A 172 8.79 -5.96 74.52
N GLU A 173 8.59 -6.76 73.46
CA GLU A 173 9.35 -7.98 73.22
C GLU A 173 10.86 -7.70 73.09
N LEU A 174 11.25 -6.67 72.34
CA LEU A 174 12.65 -6.25 72.23
C LEU A 174 13.23 -5.81 73.58
N LEU A 175 12.50 -4.97 74.33
CA LEU A 175 12.94 -4.49 75.63
C LEU A 175 13.11 -5.63 76.65
N ASN A 176 12.20 -6.60 76.62
CA ASN A 176 12.33 -7.81 77.43
C ASN A 176 13.55 -8.65 77.02
N ALA A 177 13.81 -8.80 75.72
CA ALA A 177 15.02 -9.48 75.25
C ALA A 177 16.30 -8.79 75.77
N TYR A 178 16.35 -7.45 75.75
CA TYR A 178 17.46 -6.68 76.34
C TYR A 178 17.62 -6.93 77.84
N ARG A 179 16.51 -6.97 78.60
CA ARG A 179 16.54 -7.27 80.04
C ARG A 179 17.09 -8.67 80.34
N THR A 180 16.81 -9.65 79.48
CA THR A 180 17.32 -11.02 79.64
C THR A 180 18.78 -11.22 79.23
N GLY A 181 19.39 -10.24 78.53
CA GLY A 181 20.79 -10.30 78.08
C GLY A 181 21.09 -11.34 76.99
N ARG A 182 20.08 -11.98 76.40
CA ARG A 182 20.25 -13.02 75.37
C ARG A 182 20.42 -12.41 73.98
N SER A 183 21.65 -12.39 73.47
CA SER A 183 22.00 -11.78 72.17
C SER A 183 21.16 -12.30 70.99
N GLY A 184 20.85 -13.60 70.95
CA GLY A 184 20.02 -14.20 69.91
C GLY A 184 18.58 -13.66 69.89
N LEU A 185 17.98 -13.47 71.08
CA LEU A 185 16.62 -12.91 71.20
C LEU A 185 16.60 -11.42 70.85
N VAL A 186 17.62 -10.67 71.28
CA VAL A 186 17.75 -9.25 70.93
C VAL A 186 17.87 -9.07 69.41
N LYS A 187 18.69 -9.88 68.76
CA LYS A 187 18.83 -9.88 67.29
C LYS A 187 17.50 -10.21 66.61
N GLY A 188 16.82 -11.28 67.03
CA GLY A 188 15.53 -11.67 66.46
C GLY A 188 14.44 -10.60 66.60
N ALA A 189 14.30 -10.01 67.80
CA ALA A 189 13.32 -8.95 68.05
C ALA A 189 13.66 -7.65 67.30
N THR A 190 14.96 -7.33 67.14
CA THR A 190 15.41 -6.18 66.35
C THR A 190 15.05 -6.34 64.88
N GLU A 191 15.36 -7.50 64.28
CA GLU A 191 15.04 -7.76 62.87
C GLU A 191 13.52 -7.86 62.62
N ARG A 192 12.75 -8.32 63.61
CA ARG A 192 11.28 -8.23 63.56
C ARG A 192 10.81 -6.78 63.43
N LEU A 193 11.27 -5.86 64.29
CA LEU A 193 10.89 -4.45 64.21
C LEU A 193 11.31 -3.78 62.90
N VAL A 194 12.50 -4.10 62.38
CA VAL A 194 12.94 -3.64 61.06
C VAL A 194 12.00 -4.14 59.97
N THR A 195 11.58 -5.41 60.04
CA THR A 195 10.62 -6.01 59.09
C THR A 195 9.24 -5.34 59.15
N LEU A 196 8.83 -4.90 60.34
CA LEU A 196 7.60 -4.10 60.54
C LEU A 196 7.76 -2.62 60.15
N GLY A 197 8.93 -2.22 59.63
CA GLY A 197 9.15 -0.90 59.05
C GLY A 197 9.64 0.15 60.04
N VAL A 198 10.12 -0.24 61.22
CA VAL A 198 10.71 0.69 62.18
C VAL A 198 12.19 0.93 61.85
N ASP A 199 12.59 2.19 61.72
CA ASP A 199 13.98 2.53 61.42
C ASP A 199 14.95 2.08 62.52
N ARG A 200 16.16 1.65 62.14
CA ARG A 200 17.21 1.27 63.09
C ARG A 200 17.63 2.42 64.03
N SER A 201 17.45 3.67 63.63
CA SER A 201 17.66 4.84 64.50
C SER A 201 16.58 4.92 65.59
N GLN A 202 15.32 4.73 65.22
CA GLN A 202 14.18 4.70 66.15
C GLN A 202 14.28 3.51 67.12
N ILE A 203 14.66 2.33 66.63
CA ILE A 203 14.91 1.14 67.47
C ILE A 203 16.01 1.43 68.51
N ARG A 204 17.13 2.03 68.10
CA ARG A 204 18.19 2.43 69.03
C ARG A 204 17.68 3.40 70.10
N ALA A 205 16.90 4.41 69.71
CA ALA A 205 16.31 5.35 70.66
C ALA A 205 15.37 4.67 71.67
N ILE A 206 14.55 3.70 71.24
CA ILE A 206 13.66 2.92 72.11
C ILE A 206 14.48 2.10 73.12
N THR A 207 15.56 1.45 72.67
CA THR A 207 16.43 0.64 73.55
C THR A 207 17.19 1.49 74.57
N GLN A 208 17.68 2.67 74.17
CA GLN A 208 18.36 3.61 75.08
C GLN A 208 17.40 4.19 76.11
N ARG A 209 16.16 4.49 75.71
CA ARG A 209 15.11 4.98 76.61
C ARG A 209 14.60 3.91 77.56
N GLY A 210 14.68 2.63 77.17
CA GLY A 210 14.22 1.48 77.97
C GLY A 210 12.70 1.36 78.07
N LYS A 211 11.93 2.08 77.24
CA LYS A 211 10.46 2.13 77.26
C LYS A 211 9.91 2.16 75.83
N ALA A 212 8.84 1.39 75.57
CA ALA A 212 8.17 1.37 74.28
C ALA A 212 7.54 2.73 73.96
N SER A 213 7.62 3.12 72.69
CA SER A 213 6.93 4.27 72.13
C SER A 213 5.54 3.84 71.65
N GLN A 214 4.52 4.64 71.97
CA GLN A 214 3.16 4.42 71.47
C GLN A 214 3.10 4.67 69.96
N THR A 215 3.84 5.67 69.48
CA THR A 215 3.91 6.04 68.07
C THR A 215 5.27 5.78 67.45
N ILE A 216 5.26 5.45 66.16
CA ILE A 216 6.43 5.37 65.30
C ILE A 216 6.33 6.43 64.21
N GLU A 217 7.45 7.10 63.92
CA GLU A 217 7.56 8.07 62.85
C GLU A 217 7.70 7.35 61.51
N ILE A 218 6.83 7.68 60.56
CA ILE A 218 6.97 7.27 59.16
C ILE A 218 7.58 8.43 58.38
N LYS A 219 8.69 8.16 57.70
CA LYS A 219 9.56 9.18 57.08
C LYS A 219 9.54 9.12 55.56
N ALA A 220 9.87 10.24 54.92
CA ALA A 220 10.08 10.32 53.49
C ALA A 220 11.29 9.46 53.08
N PRO A 221 11.14 8.49 52.15
CA PRO A 221 12.27 7.68 51.68
C PRO A 221 13.25 8.49 50.83
N GLU A 222 12.75 9.47 50.09
CA GLU A 222 13.51 10.34 49.17
C GLU A 222 12.91 11.76 49.14
N ASP A 223 13.61 12.68 48.49
CA ASP A 223 13.12 14.04 48.25
C ASP A 223 11.96 14.02 47.26
N GLY A 224 11.04 14.98 47.35
CA GLY A 224 9.97 15.09 46.36
C GLY A 224 8.89 16.10 46.70
N VAL A 225 7.94 16.22 45.78
CA VAL A 225 6.69 16.98 45.94
C VAL A 225 5.55 15.98 46.06
N ILE A 226 4.68 16.16 47.05
CA ILE A 226 3.54 15.27 47.32
C ILE A 226 2.58 15.27 46.12
N ALA A 227 2.46 14.13 45.45
CA ALA A 227 1.58 13.91 44.31
C ALA A 227 0.17 13.44 44.75
N SER A 228 0.11 12.58 45.76
CA SER A 228 -1.16 12.14 46.35
C SER A 228 -1.07 11.98 47.87
N LEU A 229 -2.15 12.32 48.57
CA LEU A 229 -2.27 12.29 50.02
C LEU A 229 -3.60 11.66 50.42
N ASN A 230 -3.59 10.34 50.62
CA ASN A 230 -4.78 9.52 50.88
C ASN A 230 -5.00 9.26 52.38
N VAL A 231 -4.55 10.17 53.23
CA VAL A 231 -4.57 10.02 54.69
C VAL A 231 -4.92 11.33 55.38
N ARG A 232 -5.54 11.22 56.55
CA ARG A 232 -5.86 12.32 57.46
C ARG A 232 -5.55 11.90 58.89
N GLU A 233 -5.34 12.87 59.77
CA GLU A 233 -5.19 12.62 61.21
C GLU A 233 -6.40 11.87 61.77
N GLY A 234 -6.16 10.90 62.66
CA GLY A 234 -7.17 9.97 63.18
C GLY A 234 -7.54 8.84 62.22
N GLY A 235 -7.08 8.88 60.96
CA GLY A 235 -7.36 7.86 59.96
C GLY A 235 -6.76 6.50 60.30
N TYR A 236 -7.49 5.43 59.99
CA TYR A 236 -6.99 4.06 60.08
C TYR A 236 -6.27 3.68 58.80
N LEU A 237 -5.08 3.10 58.92
CA LEU A 237 -4.26 2.64 57.82
C LEU A 237 -4.09 1.12 57.87
N SER A 238 -4.04 0.51 56.69
CA SER A 238 -3.73 -0.89 56.50
C SER A 238 -2.58 -1.06 55.50
N PRO A 239 -1.84 -2.19 55.55
CA PRO A 239 -0.73 -2.42 54.61
C PRO A 239 -1.12 -2.51 53.13
N ALA A 240 -2.41 -2.72 52.85
CA ALA A 240 -2.92 -2.81 51.48
C ALA A 240 -3.09 -1.43 50.81
N GLN A 241 -3.03 -0.34 51.56
CA GLN A 241 -3.35 0.99 51.07
C GLN A 241 -2.10 1.85 50.81
N ALA A 242 -2.10 2.52 49.65
CA ALA A 242 -1.20 3.61 49.33
C ALA A 242 -1.51 4.85 50.17
N VAL A 243 -0.59 5.27 51.04
CA VAL A 243 -0.82 6.39 51.97
C VAL A 243 -0.47 7.72 51.32
N ILE A 244 0.77 7.83 50.86
CA ILE A 244 1.35 9.03 50.24
C ILE A 244 2.14 8.59 49.00
N SER A 245 2.01 9.36 47.92
CA SER A 245 2.92 9.30 46.76
C SER A 245 3.58 10.65 46.57
N ALA A 246 4.87 10.66 46.28
CA ALA A 246 5.64 11.86 45.99
C ALA A 246 6.78 11.54 45.02
N GLY A 247 7.31 12.56 44.37
CA GLY A 247 8.51 12.40 43.55
C GLY A 247 9.12 13.73 43.13
N PRO A 248 10.28 13.70 42.47
CA PRO A 248 10.95 14.90 42.01
C PRO A 248 10.11 15.60 40.93
N LEU A 249 10.18 16.94 40.89
CA LEU A 249 9.53 17.77 39.87
C LEU A 249 10.52 18.45 38.92
N GLU A 250 11.80 18.08 39.01
CA GLU A 250 12.87 18.62 38.16
C GLU A 250 12.76 18.18 36.70
N ASN A 251 12.11 17.04 36.46
CA ASN A 251 11.72 16.58 35.13
C ASN A 251 10.23 16.24 35.20
N VAL A 252 9.50 16.67 34.18
CA VAL A 252 8.07 16.39 34.06
C VAL A 252 7.82 15.60 32.79
N TRP A 253 6.81 14.75 32.86
CA TRP A 253 6.26 14.14 31.66
C TRP A 253 5.17 15.03 31.12
N VAL A 254 5.02 15.00 29.80
CA VAL A 254 3.91 15.66 29.13
C VAL A 254 3.30 14.62 28.21
N ASP A 255 2.04 14.29 28.48
CA ASP A 255 1.30 13.35 27.67
C ASP A 255 0.51 14.15 26.63
N ALA A 256 0.96 14.08 25.37
CA ALA A 256 0.31 14.66 24.21
C ALA A 256 -0.74 13.71 23.64
N GLU A 257 -1.83 14.26 23.13
CA GLU A 257 -2.91 13.49 22.53
C GLU A 257 -2.95 13.65 21.01
N VAL A 258 -2.43 12.69 20.25
CA VAL A 258 -2.41 12.78 18.78
C VAL A 258 -3.63 12.09 18.19
N PHE A 259 -4.33 12.70 17.23
CA PHE A 259 -5.49 12.04 16.61
C PHE A 259 -5.09 10.78 15.83
N GLU A 260 -6.00 9.79 15.79
CA GLU A 260 -5.78 8.51 15.09
C GLU A 260 -5.27 8.68 13.65
N ARG A 261 -5.85 9.61 12.88
CA ARG A 261 -5.43 9.88 11.49
C ARG A 261 -3.96 10.31 11.35
N GLN A 262 -3.37 10.87 12.41
CA GLN A 262 -1.99 11.35 12.47
C GLN A 262 -1.06 10.35 13.17
N ALA A 263 -1.59 9.27 13.75
CA ALA A 263 -0.82 8.29 14.52
C ALA A 263 0.36 7.69 13.74
N HIS A 264 0.18 7.46 12.42
CA HIS A 264 1.19 6.87 11.56
C HIS A 264 2.46 7.73 11.39
N TRP A 265 2.38 9.03 11.69
CA TRP A 265 3.53 9.91 11.70
C TRP A 265 4.36 9.80 12.98
N MET A 266 3.76 9.33 14.07
CA MET A 266 4.40 9.39 15.38
C MET A 266 5.38 8.24 15.58
N LYS A 267 6.64 8.60 15.83
CA LYS A 267 7.71 7.68 16.21
C LYS A 267 8.45 8.23 17.42
N ALA A 268 9.03 7.35 18.22
CA ALA A 268 9.97 7.75 19.27
C ALA A 268 11.15 8.52 18.64
N GLY A 269 11.62 9.56 19.33
CA GLY A 269 12.66 10.47 18.82
C GLY A 269 12.15 11.62 17.95
N SER A 270 10.84 11.74 17.69
CA SER A 270 10.27 12.94 17.05
C SER A 270 10.51 14.17 17.90
N ASP A 271 10.86 15.28 17.26
CA ASP A 271 11.10 16.55 17.95
C ASP A 271 9.78 17.16 18.40
N ALA A 272 9.83 17.89 19.51
CA ALA A 272 8.66 18.55 20.07
C ALA A 272 9.01 19.92 20.64
N THR A 273 8.16 20.89 20.33
CA THR A 273 8.18 22.21 20.96
C THR A 273 6.91 22.38 21.76
N MET A 274 7.05 22.73 23.02
CA MET A 274 5.94 22.96 23.94
C MET A 274 5.86 24.44 24.31
N THR A 275 4.63 24.96 24.33
CA THR A 275 4.29 26.30 24.84
C THR A 275 3.13 26.22 25.81
N LEU A 276 3.06 27.16 26.75
CA LEU A 276 2.00 27.22 27.75
C LEU A 276 1.34 28.60 27.71
N ASP A 277 0.01 28.63 27.65
CA ASP A 277 -0.75 29.88 27.75
C ASP A 277 -0.59 30.52 29.15
N ALA A 278 -0.35 29.70 30.17
CA ALA A 278 -0.07 30.15 31.53
C ALA A 278 1.28 30.90 31.67
N ILE A 279 2.21 30.68 30.74
CA ILE A 279 3.55 31.28 30.75
C ILE A 279 3.91 31.74 29.32
N PRO A 280 3.31 32.85 28.86
CA PRO A 280 3.48 33.31 27.49
C PRO A 280 4.94 33.72 27.20
N GLY A 281 5.41 33.44 25.98
CA GLY A 281 6.74 33.83 25.50
C GLY A 281 7.88 32.89 25.89
N LYS A 282 7.60 31.78 26.60
CA LYS A 282 8.56 30.70 26.82
C LYS A 282 8.23 29.50 25.94
N GLU A 283 9.27 28.88 25.41
CA GLU A 283 9.20 27.63 24.67
C GLU A 283 10.11 26.61 25.34
N TRP A 284 9.63 25.38 25.42
CA TRP A 284 10.40 24.23 25.89
C TRP A 284 10.62 23.30 24.72
N GLN A 285 11.87 22.94 24.49
CA GLN A 285 12.23 21.92 23.51
C GLN A 285 12.36 20.57 24.20
N GLY A 286 11.85 19.54 23.54
CA GLY A 286 11.90 18.17 24.00
C GLY A 286 11.77 17.22 22.83
N SER A 287 11.72 15.93 23.15
CA SER A 287 11.52 14.87 22.17
C SER A 287 10.49 13.88 22.67
N VAL A 288 9.89 13.15 21.73
CA VAL A 288 9.01 12.02 22.04
C VAL A 288 9.84 10.90 22.64
N ASP A 289 9.60 10.63 23.92
CA ASP A 289 10.22 9.53 24.68
C ASP A 289 9.56 8.20 24.34
N TYR A 290 8.21 8.19 24.33
CA TYR A 290 7.46 6.95 24.16
C TYR A 290 6.12 7.19 23.45
N VAL A 291 5.79 6.31 22.51
CA VAL A 291 4.49 6.29 21.83
C VAL A 291 3.70 5.10 22.35
N TYR A 292 2.57 5.34 23.00
CA TYR A 292 1.77 4.24 23.55
C TYR A 292 1.13 3.43 22.40
N PRO A 293 1.18 2.08 22.45
CA PRO A 293 0.66 1.25 21.36
C PRO A 293 -0.87 1.14 21.34
N ILE A 294 -1.57 1.73 22.31
CA ILE A 294 -3.01 1.63 22.50
C ILE A 294 -3.59 3.04 22.48
N LEU A 295 -4.64 3.25 21.67
CA LEU A 295 -5.39 4.50 21.65
C LEU A 295 -6.35 4.56 22.84
N ASP A 296 -6.59 5.77 23.35
CA ASP A 296 -7.62 5.98 24.35
C ASP A 296 -9.01 5.78 23.73
N PRO A 297 -9.86 4.88 24.27
CA PRO A 297 -11.16 4.56 23.68
C PRO A 297 -12.20 5.68 23.80
N LYS A 298 -12.01 6.64 24.73
CA LYS A 298 -12.93 7.76 24.96
C LYS A 298 -12.62 8.92 24.01
N THR A 299 -11.35 9.29 23.88
CA THR A 299 -10.93 10.43 23.04
C THR A 299 -10.55 10.01 21.62
N ARG A 300 -10.29 8.71 21.39
CA ARG A 300 -9.73 8.16 20.14
C ARG A 300 -8.42 8.83 19.75
N THR A 301 -7.60 9.16 20.74
CA THR A 301 -6.28 9.73 20.56
C THR A 301 -5.20 8.72 20.91
N LEU A 302 -4.11 8.76 20.14
CA LEU A 302 -2.85 8.11 20.44
C LEU A 302 -2.12 8.94 21.48
N ARG A 303 -1.82 8.35 22.63
CA ARG A 303 -1.05 9.03 23.66
C ARG A 303 0.44 8.97 23.35
N VAL A 304 1.09 10.13 23.38
CA VAL A 304 2.52 10.29 23.13
C VAL A 304 3.14 10.95 24.34
N ARG A 305 4.11 10.28 24.97
CA ARG A 305 4.81 10.80 26.14
C ARG A 305 6.06 11.55 25.72
N LEU A 306 6.18 12.76 26.24
CA LEU A 306 7.33 13.64 26.09
C LEU A 306 7.97 13.90 27.46
N LYS A 307 9.26 14.20 27.44
CA LYS A 307 10.01 14.54 28.65
C LYS A 307 10.57 15.96 28.53
N PHE A 308 10.31 16.78 29.55
CA PHE A 308 10.81 18.15 29.63
C PHE A 308 11.51 18.40 30.95
N SER A 309 12.60 19.17 30.90
CA SER A 309 13.29 19.64 32.09
C SER A 309 12.54 20.82 32.72
N ASN A 310 12.46 20.80 34.04
CA ASN A 310 11.74 21.77 34.87
C ASN A 310 12.58 22.21 36.08
N PRO A 311 13.81 22.74 35.88
CA PRO A 311 14.70 23.09 36.98
C PRO A 311 14.15 24.19 37.90
N ASN A 312 13.32 25.08 37.36
CA ASN A 312 12.72 26.20 38.10
C ASN A 312 11.37 25.85 38.75
N GLY A 313 10.84 24.63 38.54
CA GLY A 313 9.52 24.24 39.05
C GLY A 313 8.34 25.03 38.46
N GLU A 314 8.52 25.63 37.28
CA GLU A 314 7.52 26.44 36.60
C GLU A 314 6.40 25.58 35.98
N LEU A 315 6.78 24.40 35.47
CA LEU A 315 5.86 23.42 34.90
C LEU A 315 5.19 22.66 36.05
N LYS A 316 3.89 22.89 36.25
CA LYS A 316 3.12 22.25 37.31
C LYS A 316 2.28 21.12 36.73
N PRO A 317 2.19 19.96 37.40
CA PRO A 317 1.32 18.88 36.99
C PRO A 317 -0.15 19.35 36.86
N ASN A 318 -0.88 18.73 35.94
CA ASN A 318 -2.23 19.08 35.48
C ASN A 318 -2.36 20.41 34.72
N MET A 319 -1.26 21.09 34.39
CA MET A 319 -1.32 22.19 33.42
C MET A 319 -1.57 21.66 32.01
N PHE A 320 -2.32 22.42 31.21
CA PHE A 320 -2.39 22.23 29.77
C PHE A 320 -1.16 22.82 29.10
N ALA A 321 -0.72 22.16 28.04
CA ALA A 321 0.35 22.62 27.19
C ALA A 321 -0.02 22.45 25.72
N ASN A 322 0.36 23.43 24.90
CA ASN A 322 0.26 23.35 23.45
C ASN A 322 1.57 22.73 22.94
N ILE A 323 1.46 21.73 22.07
CA ILE A 323 2.59 20.92 21.63
C ILE A 323 2.59 20.90 20.10
N ALA A 324 3.69 21.37 19.53
CA ALA A 324 4.00 21.21 18.13
C ALA A 324 5.00 20.05 17.98
N LEU A 325 4.52 18.95 17.42
CA LEU A 325 5.31 17.74 17.14
C LEU A 325 5.81 17.81 15.70
N GLN A 326 7.09 17.49 15.50
CA GLN A 326 7.72 17.36 14.20
C GLN A 326 8.18 15.90 14.01
N PRO A 327 7.44 15.11 13.22
CA PRO A 327 7.80 13.73 12.91
C PRO A 327 9.16 13.62 12.20
N VAL A 328 9.96 12.63 12.59
CA VAL A 328 11.18 12.29 11.86
C VAL A 328 10.80 11.63 10.52
N SER A 329 11.25 12.24 9.41
CA SER A 329 11.02 11.73 8.06
C SER A 329 12.33 11.68 7.29
N ASP A 330 12.92 10.49 7.18
CA ASP A 330 14.24 10.32 6.56
C ASP A 330 14.15 10.17 5.04
N ASN A 331 13.03 9.68 4.52
CA ASN A 331 12.88 9.34 3.11
C ASN A 331 12.28 10.49 2.31
N ALA A 332 12.99 10.94 1.28
CA ALA A 332 12.43 11.82 0.27
C ALA A 332 11.41 11.03 -0.58
N VAL A 333 10.24 11.60 -0.78
CA VAL A 333 9.11 10.97 -1.49
C VAL A 333 8.60 11.90 -2.57
N LEU A 334 7.97 11.35 -3.62
CA LEU A 334 7.35 12.19 -4.64
C LEU A 334 6.14 12.87 -4.04
N THR A 335 6.08 14.19 -4.14
CA THR A 335 5.01 15.01 -3.58
C THR A 335 4.34 15.86 -4.64
N ILE A 336 3.03 16.03 -4.47
CA ILE A 336 2.21 16.94 -5.28
C ILE A 336 1.34 17.82 -4.38
N PRO A 337 0.98 19.03 -4.81
CA PRO A 337 -0.01 19.86 -4.10
C PRO A 337 -1.33 19.13 -3.97
N LYS A 338 -1.93 19.16 -2.78
CA LYS A 338 -3.23 18.54 -2.49
C LYS A 338 -4.35 19.05 -3.42
N SER A 339 -4.25 20.31 -3.84
CA SER A 339 -5.16 20.96 -4.78
C SER A 339 -5.17 20.36 -6.20
N SER A 340 -4.17 19.56 -6.58
CA SER A 340 -4.10 18.90 -7.90
C SER A 340 -4.84 17.55 -7.97
N VAL A 341 -5.21 16.99 -6.82
CA VAL A 341 -5.72 15.62 -6.70
C VAL A 341 -7.23 15.59 -6.83
N ILE A 342 -7.73 14.84 -7.81
CA ILE A 342 -9.15 14.59 -8.03
C ILE A 342 -9.51 13.21 -7.48
N ARG A 343 -10.52 13.15 -6.60
CA ARG A 343 -11.07 11.91 -6.04
C ARG A 343 -12.49 11.74 -6.54
N SER A 344 -12.73 10.78 -7.43
CA SER A 344 -14.06 10.51 -8.00
C SER A 344 -14.25 9.03 -8.30
N GLY A 345 -15.45 8.49 -8.02
CA GLY A 345 -15.82 7.11 -8.35
C GLY A 345 -14.89 6.03 -7.75
N GLY A 346 -14.29 6.29 -6.58
CA GLY A 346 -13.31 5.39 -5.96
C GLY A 346 -11.91 5.40 -6.59
N MET A 347 -11.65 6.29 -7.55
CA MET A 347 -10.35 6.45 -8.18
C MET A 347 -9.73 7.80 -7.80
N THR A 348 -8.41 7.80 -7.68
CA THR A 348 -7.62 9.02 -7.49
C THR A 348 -6.85 9.31 -8.78
N ARG A 349 -6.94 10.54 -9.26
CA ARG A 349 -6.33 10.97 -10.53
C ARG A 349 -5.80 12.39 -10.44
N VAL A 350 -4.90 12.73 -11.35
CA VAL A 350 -4.38 14.08 -11.57
C VAL A 350 -4.36 14.38 -13.07
N VAL A 351 -4.37 15.65 -13.43
CA VAL A 351 -4.21 16.09 -14.81
C VAL A 351 -2.74 16.46 -15.04
N LEU A 352 -2.08 15.73 -15.93
CA LEU A 352 -0.73 16.05 -16.41
C LEU A 352 -0.78 17.13 -17.47
N SER A 353 0.22 18.00 -17.47
CA SER A 353 0.52 18.93 -18.55
C SER A 353 1.72 18.39 -19.32
N GLU A 354 1.50 17.95 -20.56
CA GLU A 354 2.53 17.36 -21.41
C GLU A 354 3.26 18.41 -22.27
N GLY A 355 2.94 19.69 -22.07
CA GLY A 355 3.45 20.81 -22.87
C GLY A 355 2.55 21.13 -24.07
N ASP A 356 2.81 22.24 -24.74
CA ASP A 356 2.12 22.67 -25.98
C ASP A 356 0.57 22.67 -25.91
N GLY A 357 0.02 23.00 -24.73
CA GLY A 357 -1.42 23.02 -24.49
C GLY A 357 -2.06 21.62 -24.38
N LYS A 358 -1.25 20.55 -24.25
CA LYS A 358 -1.73 19.17 -24.11
C LYS A 358 -1.89 18.76 -22.63
N TYR A 359 -3.05 18.20 -22.31
CA TYR A 359 -3.43 17.77 -20.98
C TYR A 359 -3.98 16.36 -20.97
N ARG A 360 -3.62 15.55 -19.96
CA ARG A 360 -4.06 14.16 -19.86
C ARG A 360 -4.35 13.76 -18.41
N SER A 361 -5.54 13.18 -18.17
CA SER A 361 -5.86 12.59 -16.88
C SER A 361 -5.11 11.27 -16.67
N THR A 362 -4.42 11.15 -15.54
CA THR A 362 -3.71 9.93 -15.14
C THR A 362 -4.11 9.50 -13.75
N ARG A 363 -4.36 8.19 -13.60
CA ARG A 363 -4.62 7.57 -12.31
C ARG A 363 -3.34 7.50 -11.50
N ILE A 364 -3.45 7.84 -10.22
CA ILE A 364 -2.33 7.79 -9.27
C ILE A 364 -2.72 7.03 -8.01
N GLU A 365 -1.73 6.47 -7.35
CA GLU A 365 -1.87 5.97 -5.98
C GLU A 365 -1.21 6.97 -5.03
N VAL A 366 -1.96 7.42 -4.04
CA VAL A 366 -1.51 8.40 -3.05
C VAL A 366 -1.27 7.74 -1.71
N GLY A 367 -0.26 8.24 -1.00
CA GLY A 367 0.14 7.77 0.32
C GLY A 367 -0.22 8.77 1.40
N ARG A 368 0.78 9.11 2.22
CA ARG A 368 0.61 10.00 3.37
C ARG A 368 0.36 11.45 2.92
N GLU A 369 -0.31 12.21 3.78
CA GLU A 369 -0.64 13.63 3.56
C GLU A 369 -0.01 14.47 4.66
N ALA A 370 0.68 15.55 4.28
CA ALA A 370 1.24 16.53 5.20
C ALA A 370 1.01 17.95 4.65
N ASP A 371 0.37 18.79 5.46
CA ASP A 371 0.04 20.18 5.13
C ASP A 371 -0.72 20.30 3.79
N ASP A 372 -0.12 20.95 2.79
CA ASP A 372 -0.69 21.10 1.44
C ASP A 372 -0.10 20.11 0.43
N LYS A 373 0.64 19.08 0.89
CA LYS A 373 1.32 18.10 0.04
C LYS A 373 0.82 16.69 0.29
N ILE A 374 0.78 15.92 -0.80
CA ILE A 374 0.41 14.50 -0.79
C ILE A 374 1.56 13.69 -1.39
N GLU A 375 1.92 12.60 -0.71
CA GLU A 375 2.84 11.58 -1.22
C GLU A 375 2.20 10.80 -2.37
N VAL A 376 2.96 10.60 -3.44
CA VAL A 376 2.57 9.78 -4.59
C VAL A 376 3.36 8.49 -4.55
N LEU A 377 2.64 7.36 -4.46
CA LEU A 377 3.22 6.03 -4.42
C LEU A 377 3.43 5.48 -5.84
N GLN A 378 2.50 5.75 -6.76
CA GLN A 378 2.54 5.28 -8.15
C GLN A 378 1.83 6.24 -9.11
N GLY A 379 2.23 6.20 -10.39
CA GLY A 379 1.53 6.86 -11.50
C GLY A 379 2.14 8.18 -11.97
N LEU A 380 3.15 8.72 -11.29
CA LEU A 380 3.89 9.92 -11.68
C LEU A 380 5.39 9.72 -11.53
N THR A 381 6.14 10.58 -12.22
CA THR A 381 7.60 10.71 -12.18
C THR A 381 7.99 12.13 -11.75
N GLN A 382 9.24 12.35 -11.37
CA GLN A 382 9.73 13.66 -10.92
C GLN A 382 9.71 14.73 -12.03
N ASP A 383 9.75 14.32 -13.29
CA ASP A 383 9.76 15.24 -14.44
C ASP A 383 8.37 15.69 -14.85
N ASP A 384 7.32 15.09 -14.28
CA ASP A 384 5.94 15.40 -14.61
C ASP A 384 5.51 16.77 -14.10
N ARG A 385 4.69 17.44 -14.91
CA ARG A 385 3.98 18.67 -14.51
C ARG A 385 2.51 18.36 -14.35
N ILE A 386 1.95 18.78 -13.23
CA ILE A 386 0.56 18.54 -12.86
C ILE A 386 -0.19 19.86 -12.77
N VAL A 387 -1.49 19.83 -13.08
CA VAL A 387 -2.36 21.00 -13.02
C VAL A 387 -2.90 21.18 -11.60
N THR A 388 -2.78 22.38 -11.06
CA THR A 388 -3.26 22.74 -9.71
C THR A 388 -4.55 23.57 -9.74
N SER A 389 -4.86 24.27 -10.83
CA SER A 389 -6.12 25.02 -11.01
C SER A 389 -6.84 24.62 -12.30
N ALA A 390 -8.18 24.69 -12.28
CA ALA A 390 -9.04 24.25 -13.39
C ALA A 390 -8.89 22.78 -13.81
N HIS A 391 -8.20 21.96 -13.00
CA HIS A 391 -7.99 20.53 -13.21
C HIS A 391 -9.31 19.75 -13.41
N PHE A 392 -10.41 20.17 -12.78
CA PHE A 392 -11.72 19.53 -12.95
C PHE A 392 -12.28 19.66 -14.37
N MET A 393 -12.14 20.85 -14.98
CA MET A 393 -12.62 21.08 -16.36
C MET A 393 -11.78 20.30 -17.35
N LEU A 394 -10.45 20.29 -17.16
CA LEU A 394 -9.52 19.52 -17.98
C LEU A 394 -9.74 18.01 -17.85
N ASP A 395 -10.01 17.52 -16.63
CA ASP A 395 -10.32 16.10 -16.38
C ASP A 395 -11.64 15.67 -17.03
N SER A 396 -12.65 16.55 -17.02
CA SER A 396 -13.95 16.27 -17.63
C SER A 396 -13.84 16.14 -19.15
N GLU A 397 -13.05 17.01 -19.78
CA GLU A 397 -12.79 16.95 -21.23
C GLU A 397 -11.94 15.72 -21.58
N SER A 398 -10.85 15.49 -20.83
CA SER A 398 -9.94 14.35 -21.04
C SER A 398 -10.63 13.00 -20.86
N SER A 399 -11.51 12.88 -19.86
CA SER A 399 -12.30 11.68 -19.65
C SER A 399 -13.29 11.43 -20.79
N GLN A 400 -13.96 12.47 -21.30
CA GLN A 400 -14.86 12.33 -22.45
C GLN A 400 -14.11 11.89 -23.71
N THR A 401 -12.97 12.50 -24.02
CA THR A 401 -12.14 12.11 -25.17
C THR A 401 -11.63 10.67 -25.03
N ALA A 402 -11.20 10.28 -23.83
CA ALA A 402 -10.79 8.91 -23.55
C ALA A 402 -11.94 7.91 -23.73
N ASP A 403 -13.13 8.21 -23.22
CA ASP A 403 -14.32 7.37 -23.38
C ASP A 403 -14.73 7.25 -24.85
N LEU A 404 -14.72 8.35 -25.59
CA LEU A 404 -15.00 8.37 -27.02
C LEU A 404 -13.98 7.53 -27.81
N SER A 405 -12.68 7.67 -27.52
CA SER A 405 -11.62 6.87 -28.17
C SER A 405 -11.78 5.36 -27.90
N ARG A 406 -12.20 4.96 -26.70
CA ARG A 406 -12.47 3.56 -26.37
C ARG A 406 -13.69 2.98 -27.09
N ILE A 407 -14.65 3.84 -27.46
CA ILE A 407 -15.85 3.45 -28.20
C ILE A 407 -15.59 3.47 -29.72
N SER A 408 -14.83 4.44 -30.21
CA SER A 408 -14.58 4.66 -31.64
C SER A 408 -13.42 3.84 -32.19
N SER A 409 -12.46 3.46 -31.36
CA SER A 409 -11.46 2.45 -31.67
C SER A 409 -11.88 1.16 -30.97
N PRO A 410 -12.51 0.19 -31.67
CA PRO A 410 -12.46 -1.18 -31.19
C PRO A 410 -10.97 -1.51 -31.16
N THR A 411 -10.39 -1.40 -29.97
CA THR A 411 -9.08 -1.96 -29.72
C THR A 411 -9.28 -3.44 -30.00
N GLU A 412 -8.78 -3.94 -31.13
CA GLU A 412 -8.31 -5.31 -31.17
C GLU A 412 -7.35 -5.38 -29.99
N ALA A 413 -7.86 -5.87 -28.85
CA ALA A 413 -7.01 -6.43 -27.85
C ALA A 413 -6.21 -7.46 -28.64
N THR A 414 -4.91 -7.20 -28.82
CA THR A 414 -3.98 -8.19 -29.34
C THR A 414 -4.18 -9.42 -28.46
N ALA A 415 -5.01 -10.33 -28.95
CA ALA A 415 -5.33 -11.53 -28.22
C ALA A 415 -4.03 -12.33 -28.24
N GLN A 416 -3.61 -12.77 -27.07
CA GLN A 416 -2.48 -13.66 -26.97
C GLN A 416 -2.85 -14.92 -27.75
N THR A 417 -2.20 -15.13 -28.89
CA THR A 417 -2.26 -16.37 -29.65
C THR A 417 -1.04 -17.22 -29.32
N ALA A 418 -1.19 -18.54 -29.39
CA ALA A 418 -0.09 -19.48 -29.24
C ALA A 418 -0.25 -20.63 -30.22
N TRP A 419 0.86 -21.09 -30.79
CA TRP A 419 0.88 -22.29 -31.64
C TRP A 419 1.08 -23.54 -30.79
N THR A 420 0.29 -24.57 -31.06
CA THR A 420 0.43 -25.87 -30.41
C THR A 420 0.23 -27.02 -31.39
N LYS A 421 0.73 -28.20 -31.03
CA LYS A 421 0.60 -29.42 -31.83
C LYS A 421 -0.35 -30.39 -31.15
N GLY A 422 -1.08 -31.17 -31.92
CA GLY A 422 -1.97 -32.20 -31.40
C GLY A 422 -2.39 -33.22 -32.43
N GLU A 423 -3.15 -34.21 -31.98
CA GLU A 423 -3.75 -35.24 -32.81
C GLU A 423 -5.27 -35.07 -32.80
N ILE A 424 -5.89 -35.06 -33.98
CA ILE A 424 -7.36 -34.95 -34.11
C ILE A 424 -7.99 -36.28 -33.71
N THR A 425 -8.68 -36.29 -32.57
CA THR A 425 -9.37 -37.48 -32.04
C THR A 425 -10.83 -37.56 -32.49
N ASP A 426 -11.46 -36.43 -32.83
CA ASP A 426 -12.80 -36.40 -33.43
C ASP A 426 -13.04 -35.11 -34.24
N VAL A 427 -13.91 -35.18 -35.26
CA VAL A 427 -14.23 -34.08 -36.18
C VAL A 427 -15.74 -33.87 -36.25
N MET A 428 -16.26 -32.85 -35.56
CA MET A 428 -17.69 -32.50 -35.54
C MET A 428 -18.02 -31.38 -36.53
N LYS A 429 -18.16 -31.73 -37.81
CA LYS A 429 -18.40 -30.76 -38.91
C LYS A 429 -19.64 -29.88 -38.72
N GLY A 430 -20.72 -30.42 -38.15
CA GLY A 430 -21.96 -29.69 -37.91
C GLY A 430 -21.87 -28.59 -36.85
N HIS A 431 -20.86 -28.65 -35.98
CA HIS A 431 -20.65 -27.71 -34.87
C HIS A 431 -19.35 -26.92 -34.99
N ARG A 432 -18.65 -27.01 -36.14
CA ARG A 432 -17.34 -26.38 -36.37
C ARG A 432 -16.34 -26.64 -35.22
N MET A 433 -16.35 -27.85 -34.68
CA MET A 433 -15.57 -28.24 -33.51
C MET A 433 -14.66 -29.43 -33.80
N LEU A 434 -13.42 -29.37 -33.31
CA LEU A 434 -12.47 -30.48 -33.33
C LEU A 434 -12.17 -30.92 -31.91
N THR A 435 -12.12 -32.23 -31.67
CA THR A 435 -11.58 -32.78 -30.43
C THR A 435 -10.13 -33.12 -30.67
N ILE A 436 -9.21 -32.39 -30.03
CA ILE A 436 -7.77 -32.54 -30.24
C ILE A 436 -7.10 -32.95 -28.93
N ASN A 437 -6.27 -33.99 -29.01
CA ASN A 437 -5.29 -34.26 -27.95
C ASN A 437 -4.08 -33.37 -28.18
N HIS A 438 -4.04 -32.22 -27.49
CA HIS A 438 -2.99 -31.23 -27.70
C HIS A 438 -1.80 -31.46 -26.78
N GLN A 439 -0.61 -31.07 -27.24
CA GLN A 439 0.61 -31.06 -26.44
C GLN A 439 0.59 -29.88 -25.45
N PRO A 440 1.40 -29.95 -24.37
CA PRO A 440 1.52 -28.83 -23.43
C PRO A 440 1.92 -27.54 -24.15
N VAL A 441 1.37 -26.40 -23.69
CA VAL A 441 1.72 -25.06 -24.15
C VAL A 441 2.47 -24.36 -23.02
N PRO A 442 3.82 -24.42 -22.99
CA PRO A 442 4.62 -23.92 -21.86
C PRO A 442 4.46 -22.42 -21.64
N GLU A 443 4.20 -21.66 -22.70
CA GLU A 443 4.01 -20.20 -22.66
C GLU A 443 2.81 -19.80 -21.80
N TRP A 444 1.80 -20.68 -21.66
CA TRP A 444 0.57 -20.46 -20.91
C TRP A 444 0.47 -21.37 -19.67
N ASP A 445 1.54 -22.08 -19.29
CA ASP A 445 1.55 -23.11 -18.24
C ASP A 445 0.41 -24.15 -18.40
N TRP A 446 0.07 -24.48 -19.64
CA TRP A 446 -1.10 -25.30 -19.96
C TRP A 446 -0.70 -26.75 -20.26
N PRO A 447 -1.15 -27.76 -19.47
CA PRO A 447 -0.79 -29.15 -19.68
C PRO A 447 -1.49 -29.74 -20.91
N GLY A 448 -0.88 -30.75 -21.53
CA GLY A 448 -1.49 -31.46 -22.66
C GLY A 448 -2.67 -32.32 -22.22
N MET A 449 -3.79 -32.22 -22.95
CA MET A 449 -5.01 -32.99 -22.67
C MET A 449 -5.92 -33.03 -23.91
N VAL A 450 -6.95 -33.88 -23.84
CA VAL A 450 -7.97 -33.98 -24.89
C VAL A 450 -9.06 -32.96 -24.63
N MET A 451 -9.23 -32.01 -25.56
CA MET A 451 -10.23 -30.95 -25.43
C MET A 451 -10.91 -30.62 -26.76
N ASN A 452 -12.06 -29.98 -26.65
CA ASN A 452 -12.81 -29.47 -27.78
C ASN A 452 -12.40 -28.03 -28.08
N PHE A 453 -12.08 -27.78 -29.35
CA PHE A 453 -11.73 -26.47 -29.88
C PHE A 453 -12.70 -26.07 -30.98
N THR A 454 -13.20 -24.85 -30.93
CA THR A 454 -14.08 -24.29 -31.96
C THR A 454 -13.24 -23.59 -33.01
N LEU A 455 -13.57 -23.72 -34.31
CA LEU A 455 -12.86 -23.00 -35.36
C LEU A 455 -13.46 -21.60 -35.56
N ALA A 456 -12.60 -20.59 -35.58
CA ALA A 456 -12.99 -19.19 -35.81
C ALA A 456 -13.69 -19.00 -37.16
N ASP A 457 -14.50 -17.95 -37.27
CA ASP A 457 -15.22 -17.60 -38.49
C ASP A 457 -14.22 -17.16 -39.58
N GLY A 458 -13.96 -18.05 -40.54
CA GLY A 458 -12.98 -17.85 -41.62
C GLY A 458 -12.01 -19.00 -41.82
N VAL A 459 -11.87 -19.90 -40.83
CA VAL A 459 -11.04 -21.10 -40.92
C VAL A 459 -11.83 -22.24 -41.57
N ASP A 460 -11.31 -22.82 -42.65
CA ASP A 460 -11.97 -23.92 -43.36
C ASP A 460 -11.75 -25.27 -42.66
N MET A 461 -12.82 -26.06 -42.53
CA MET A 461 -12.85 -27.41 -41.95
C MET A 461 -12.48 -28.52 -42.96
N GLY A 462 -12.07 -28.12 -44.19
CA GLY A 462 -11.78 -29.02 -45.31
C GLY A 462 -10.85 -30.19 -44.94
N SER A 463 -10.95 -31.32 -45.66
CA SER A 463 -10.18 -32.60 -45.58
C SER A 463 -9.62 -33.13 -44.25
N LEU A 464 -9.88 -32.52 -43.09
CA LEU A 464 -9.40 -32.97 -41.78
C LEU A 464 -10.05 -34.30 -41.42
N GLN A 465 -9.22 -35.26 -41.04
CA GLN A 465 -9.63 -36.61 -40.65
C GLN A 465 -9.23 -36.91 -39.22
N LYS A 466 -10.01 -37.79 -38.58
CA LYS A 466 -9.64 -38.39 -37.29
C LYS A 466 -8.34 -39.18 -37.46
N GLY A 467 -7.39 -39.01 -36.53
CA GLY A 467 -6.06 -39.62 -36.55
C GLY A 467 -4.98 -38.77 -37.23
N GLN A 468 -5.31 -37.56 -37.70
CA GLN A 468 -4.36 -36.67 -38.35
C GLN A 468 -3.61 -35.80 -37.34
N ALA A 469 -2.30 -35.62 -37.55
CA ALA A 469 -1.50 -34.65 -36.81
C ALA A 469 -1.80 -33.23 -37.29
N ILE A 470 -2.05 -32.32 -36.36
CA ILE A 470 -2.38 -30.93 -36.63
C ILE A 470 -1.53 -30.00 -35.77
N GLU A 471 -0.94 -28.99 -36.38
CA GLU A 471 -0.35 -27.85 -35.71
C GLU A 471 -1.32 -26.67 -35.86
N PHE A 472 -1.76 -26.07 -34.77
CA PHE A 472 -2.85 -25.09 -34.80
C PHE A 472 -2.58 -23.92 -33.85
N GLU A 473 -3.05 -22.74 -34.26
CA GLU A 473 -2.97 -21.51 -33.49
C GLU A 473 -4.24 -21.32 -32.68
N ILE A 474 -4.07 -21.25 -31.37
CA ILE A 474 -5.16 -21.03 -30.42
C ILE A 474 -5.21 -19.57 -29.98
N GLN A 475 -6.42 -19.04 -29.95
CA GLN A 475 -6.72 -17.74 -29.37
C GLN A 475 -7.70 -17.93 -28.22
N LYS A 476 -7.46 -17.23 -27.11
CA LYS A 476 -8.43 -17.15 -26.02
C LYS A 476 -9.47 -16.08 -26.34
N ALA A 477 -10.70 -16.50 -26.63
CA ALA A 477 -11.81 -15.58 -26.86
C ALA A 477 -12.19 -14.86 -25.55
N ALA A 478 -12.82 -13.69 -25.67
CA ALA A 478 -13.30 -12.91 -24.53
C ALA A 478 -14.34 -13.67 -23.67
N SER A 479 -14.97 -14.71 -24.22
CA SER A 479 -15.89 -15.64 -23.55
C SER A 479 -15.19 -16.66 -22.64
N GLY A 480 -13.85 -16.75 -22.70
CA GLY A 480 -13.05 -17.75 -21.98
C GLY A 480 -12.93 -19.10 -22.69
N GLN A 481 -13.51 -19.24 -23.89
CA GLN A 481 -13.33 -20.42 -24.76
C GLN A 481 -12.08 -20.27 -25.63
N TYR A 482 -11.49 -21.41 -26.01
CA TYR A 482 -10.34 -21.45 -26.92
C TYR A 482 -10.82 -21.71 -28.34
N GLU A 483 -10.38 -20.87 -29.27
CA GLU A 483 -10.75 -20.95 -30.68
C GLU A 483 -9.51 -21.13 -31.54
N ILE A 484 -9.62 -21.95 -32.58
CA ILE A 484 -8.57 -22.14 -33.58
C ILE A 484 -8.70 -21.07 -34.65
N VAL A 485 -7.67 -20.26 -34.80
CA VAL A 485 -7.62 -19.15 -35.76
C VAL A 485 -6.81 -19.44 -37.01
N ASP A 486 -5.90 -20.41 -36.93
CA ASP A 486 -5.15 -20.95 -38.08
C ASP A 486 -4.70 -22.40 -37.80
N TYR A 487 -4.45 -23.20 -38.83
CA TYR A 487 -3.86 -24.53 -38.68
C TYR A 487 -3.08 -25.01 -39.90
N LYS A 488 -2.17 -25.95 -39.64
CA LYS A 488 -1.40 -26.73 -40.61
C LYS A 488 -1.60 -28.20 -40.29
N ALA A 489 -2.30 -28.91 -41.17
CA ALA A 489 -2.50 -30.34 -41.06
C ALA A 489 -1.46 -31.07 -41.92
N ASP A 490 -0.84 -32.12 -41.37
CA ASP A 490 0.12 -32.95 -42.10
C ASP A 490 -0.62 -34.11 -42.79
N ASP A 491 -0.27 -34.49 -44.02
CA ASP A 491 -0.99 -35.51 -44.81
C ASP A 491 -0.72 -36.96 -44.33
N THR A 492 0.16 -37.13 -43.35
CA THR A 492 0.42 -38.41 -42.69
C THR A 492 -0.70 -38.78 -41.73
N VAL A 493 -1.63 -39.62 -42.20
CA VAL A 493 -2.55 -40.39 -41.35
C VAL A 493 -1.80 -41.58 -40.80
N LEU A 494 -1.49 -41.58 -39.50
CA LEU A 494 -0.93 -42.75 -38.83
C LEU A 494 -1.97 -43.87 -38.86
N ALA A 495 -1.57 -45.07 -39.28
CA ALA A 495 -2.48 -46.21 -39.37
C ALA A 495 -3.07 -46.51 -37.98
N THR A 496 -4.40 -46.43 -37.87
CA THR A 496 -5.14 -46.67 -36.62
C THR A 496 -5.10 -48.14 -36.21
N ASP A 497 -4.97 -49.03 -37.20
CA ASP A 497 -4.88 -50.48 -37.06
C ASP A 497 -3.53 -50.96 -37.62
N VAL A 498 -2.75 -51.65 -36.80
CA VAL A 498 -1.46 -52.23 -37.24
C VAL A 498 -1.41 -53.72 -36.91
N TRP A 499 -0.97 -54.51 -37.89
CA TRP A 499 -0.69 -55.93 -37.69
C TRP A 499 0.69 -56.12 -37.08
N VAL A 500 0.72 -56.67 -35.88
CA VAL A 500 1.91 -56.93 -35.10
C VAL A 500 2.17 -58.44 -35.04
N THR A 501 3.44 -58.83 -34.99
CA THR A 501 3.84 -60.25 -34.84
C THR A 501 4.53 -60.43 -33.51
N GLY A 502 4.20 -61.51 -32.81
CA GLY A 502 4.76 -61.81 -31.50
C GLY A 502 4.50 -63.24 -31.03
N ASP A 503 4.77 -63.49 -29.77
CA ASP A 503 4.43 -64.72 -29.06
C ASP A 503 3.58 -64.43 -27.83
N ILE A 504 2.66 -65.35 -27.53
CA ILE A 504 1.78 -65.25 -26.36
C ILE A 504 2.59 -65.58 -25.12
N SER A 505 2.90 -64.60 -24.29
CA SER A 505 3.63 -64.84 -23.05
C SER A 505 2.70 -65.32 -21.92
N MET A 506 1.50 -64.76 -21.85
CA MET A 506 0.47 -65.14 -20.87
C MET A 506 -0.93 -65.01 -21.45
N LEU A 507 -1.78 -66.02 -21.21
CA LEU A 507 -3.16 -66.06 -21.73
C LEU A 507 -4.18 -66.23 -20.60
N MET A 508 -4.98 -65.19 -20.35
CA MET A 508 -6.10 -65.23 -19.40
C MET A 508 -7.43 -65.12 -20.16
N ALA A 509 -7.78 -66.17 -20.91
CA ALA A 509 -8.94 -66.20 -21.79
C ALA A 509 -10.27 -65.87 -21.06
N ASP A 510 -10.44 -66.34 -19.82
CA ASP A 510 -11.65 -66.10 -19.01
C ASP A 510 -11.85 -64.63 -18.61
N PHE A 511 -10.79 -63.81 -18.69
CA PHE A 511 -10.81 -62.40 -18.29
C PHE A 511 -10.61 -61.44 -19.47
N GLY A 512 -10.59 -61.93 -20.72
CA GLY A 512 -10.42 -61.09 -21.91
C GLY A 512 -9.11 -60.31 -21.94
N MET A 513 -8.05 -60.87 -21.35
CA MET A 513 -6.72 -60.25 -21.30
C MET A 513 -5.66 -61.20 -21.85
N ILE A 514 -4.80 -60.66 -22.71
CA ILE A 514 -3.67 -61.39 -23.29
C ILE A 514 -2.40 -60.55 -23.18
N THR A 515 -1.30 -61.20 -22.80
CA THR A 515 0.02 -60.58 -22.79
C THR A 515 0.82 -61.13 -23.96
N LEU A 516 1.38 -60.23 -24.76
CA LEU A 516 2.07 -60.57 -25.99
C LEU A 516 3.46 -59.94 -25.96
N ASN A 517 4.48 -60.77 -26.21
CA ASN A 517 5.81 -60.30 -26.51
C ASN A 517 5.89 -60.03 -28.01
N HIS A 518 6.01 -58.76 -28.39
CA HIS A 518 5.89 -58.33 -29.78
C HIS A 518 7.21 -57.83 -30.37
N LEU A 519 7.36 -57.97 -31.68
CA LEU A 519 8.45 -57.37 -32.43
C LEU A 519 8.25 -55.83 -32.56
N PRO A 520 9.30 -55.06 -32.91
CA PRO A 520 9.19 -53.61 -33.01
C PRO A 520 8.15 -53.21 -34.07
N VAL A 521 7.36 -52.17 -33.77
CA VAL A 521 6.31 -51.66 -34.66
C VAL A 521 6.70 -50.24 -35.10
N SER A 522 7.18 -50.13 -36.34
CA SER A 522 7.70 -48.88 -36.92
C SER A 522 6.63 -47.78 -37.03
N GLU A 523 5.38 -48.18 -37.25
CA GLU A 523 4.23 -47.31 -37.51
C GLU A 523 3.84 -46.50 -36.26
N TRP A 524 4.09 -47.06 -35.07
CA TRP A 524 3.82 -46.42 -33.77
C TRP A 524 5.10 -46.15 -32.96
N ASN A 525 6.28 -46.37 -33.57
CA ASN A 525 7.59 -46.24 -32.93
C ASN A 525 7.71 -47.04 -31.62
N TRP A 526 7.20 -48.27 -31.63
CA TRP A 526 7.36 -49.21 -30.51
C TRP A 526 8.62 -50.04 -30.65
N ASP A 527 9.39 -50.15 -29.57
CA ASP A 527 10.45 -51.14 -29.44
C ASP A 527 9.86 -52.54 -29.18
N ALA A 528 10.64 -53.59 -29.46
CA ALA A 528 10.23 -54.96 -29.11
C ALA A 528 10.12 -55.11 -27.59
N GLY A 529 9.03 -55.72 -27.12
CA GLY A 529 8.79 -55.89 -25.70
C GLY A 529 7.50 -56.62 -25.39
N GLU A 530 7.28 -56.85 -24.10
CA GLU A 530 6.09 -57.51 -23.58
C GLU A 530 5.06 -56.47 -23.15
N MET A 531 3.84 -56.57 -23.70
CA MET A 531 2.76 -55.64 -23.39
C MET A 531 1.42 -56.36 -23.23
N ASN A 532 0.59 -55.81 -22.34
CA ASN A 532 -0.77 -56.29 -22.10
C ASN A 532 -1.72 -55.64 -23.10
N PHE A 533 -2.60 -56.46 -23.68
CA PHE A 533 -3.65 -55.99 -24.58
C PHE A 533 -5.02 -56.41 -24.05
N SER A 534 -5.96 -55.47 -24.10
CA SER A 534 -7.37 -55.75 -23.86
C SER A 534 -7.98 -56.37 -25.12
N VAL A 535 -8.75 -57.44 -24.95
CA VAL A 535 -9.30 -58.21 -26.06
C VAL A 535 -10.67 -57.65 -26.42
N GLY A 536 -10.88 -57.31 -27.69
CA GLY A 536 -12.19 -56.85 -28.17
C GLY A 536 -13.24 -57.96 -28.11
N ASP A 537 -14.51 -57.58 -27.93
CA ASP A 537 -15.64 -58.49 -27.69
C ASP A 537 -15.85 -59.56 -28.80
N GLU A 538 -15.28 -59.36 -29.99
CA GLU A 538 -15.42 -60.24 -31.16
C GLU A 538 -14.26 -61.25 -31.32
N VAL A 539 -13.27 -61.26 -30.42
CA VAL A 539 -12.09 -62.13 -30.51
C VAL A 539 -12.21 -63.33 -29.59
N ASP A 540 -12.24 -64.53 -30.18
CA ASP A 540 -12.23 -65.80 -29.44
C ASP A 540 -10.79 -66.29 -29.20
N LEU A 541 -10.42 -66.41 -27.92
CA LEU A 541 -9.09 -66.85 -27.47
C LEU A 541 -9.02 -68.34 -27.08
N SER A 542 -10.13 -69.07 -27.13
CA SER A 542 -10.23 -70.45 -26.63
C SER A 542 -9.33 -71.46 -27.37
N GLY A 543 -8.84 -71.12 -28.58
CA GLY A 543 -7.99 -71.96 -29.41
C GLY A 543 -6.47 -71.76 -29.26
N PHE A 544 -6.02 -70.78 -28.46
CA PHE A 544 -4.61 -70.40 -28.36
C PHE A 544 -3.93 -70.91 -27.08
N LYS A 545 -2.60 -71.02 -27.08
CA LYS A 545 -1.80 -71.44 -25.91
C LYS A 545 -0.61 -70.52 -25.68
N GLU A 546 -0.18 -70.43 -24.42
CA GLU A 546 1.06 -69.74 -24.05
C GLU A 546 2.27 -70.33 -24.79
N GLY A 547 3.16 -69.45 -25.25
CA GLY A 547 4.33 -69.76 -26.07
C GLY A 547 4.05 -69.87 -27.58
N GLN A 548 2.80 -69.73 -28.03
CA GLN A 548 2.45 -69.81 -29.45
C GLN A 548 2.79 -68.51 -30.19
N LYS A 549 3.37 -68.64 -31.39
CA LYS A 549 3.59 -67.49 -32.29
C LYS A 549 2.30 -67.08 -32.96
N VAL A 550 2.01 -65.80 -32.89
CA VAL A 550 0.77 -65.22 -33.39
C VAL A 550 1.02 -63.92 -34.13
N ARG A 551 0.15 -63.64 -35.09
CA ARG A 551 0.01 -62.32 -35.70
C ARG A 551 -1.29 -61.73 -35.20
N PHE A 552 -1.28 -60.50 -34.73
CA PHE A 552 -2.47 -59.88 -34.15
C PHE A 552 -2.63 -58.44 -34.64
N LEU A 553 -3.88 -58.04 -34.84
CA LEU A 553 -4.24 -56.69 -35.26
C LEU A 553 -4.59 -55.89 -34.02
N VAL A 554 -3.86 -54.80 -33.81
CA VAL A 554 -4.09 -53.87 -32.70
C VAL A 554 -4.69 -52.59 -33.27
N GLU A 555 -5.74 -52.10 -32.63
CA GLU A 555 -6.31 -50.77 -32.86
C GLU A 555 -5.88 -49.84 -31.73
N LYS A 556 -5.39 -48.65 -32.07
CA LYS A 556 -5.10 -47.59 -31.09
C LYS A 556 -6.38 -46.80 -30.80
N GLN A 557 -6.94 -46.93 -29.60
CA GLN A 557 -8.08 -46.15 -29.14
C GLN A 557 -7.63 -45.12 -28.07
N GLY A 558 -7.24 -43.94 -28.52
CA GLY A 558 -6.75 -42.88 -27.63
C GLY A 558 -5.40 -43.24 -27.00
N SER A 559 -5.37 -43.43 -25.68
CA SER A 559 -4.18 -43.89 -24.94
C SER A 559 -4.05 -45.41 -24.86
N ASP A 560 -5.10 -46.16 -25.20
CA ASP A 560 -5.19 -47.60 -24.97
C ASP A 560 -5.10 -48.39 -26.29
N TYR A 561 -4.68 -49.66 -26.19
CA TYR A 561 -4.48 -50.55 -27.33
C TYR A 561 -5.36 -51.79 -27.21
N VAL A 562 -6.26 -51.95 -28.17
CA VAL A 562 -7.25 -53.04 -28.16
C VAL A 562 -6.91 -54.04 -29.26
N LEU A 563 -6.86 -55.32 -28.89
CA LEU A 563 -6.64 -56.41 -29.81
C LEU A 563 -7.95 -56.74 -30.53
N LYS A 564 -7.96 -56.54 -31.84
CA LYS A 564 -9.15 -56.69 -32.70
C LYS A 564 -9.23 -58.03 -33.40
N GLN A 565 -8.07 -58.62 -33.74
CA GLN A 565 -7.95 -59.93 -34.36
C GLN A 565 -6.65 -60.61 -33.94
N ILE A 566 -6.65 -61.94 -33.88
CA ILE A 566 -5.46 -62.75 -33.61
C ILE A 566 -5.48 -64.01 -34.47
N GLU A 567 -4.35 -64.31 -35.09
CA GLU A 567 -4.15 -65.45 -35.97
C GLU A 567 -2.91 -66.23 -35.51
N ALA A 568 -3.01 -67.55 -35.50
CA ALA A 568 -1.84 -68.39 -35.26
C ALA A 568 -0.93 -68.35 -36.48
N ILE A 569 0.35 -68.08 -36.27
CA ILE A 569 1.35 -68.27 -37.32
C ILE A 569 1.74 -69.74 -37.26
N GLU A 570 1.15 -70.56 -38.12
CA GLU A 570 1.62 -71.93 -38.33
C GLU A 570 3.08 -71.89 -38.82
N GLY A 571 3.95 -72.63 -38.14
CA GLY A 571 5.37 -72.72 -38.46
C GLY A 571 5.66 -73.58 -39.69
#